data_AF-A0A151LE21-F1
#
_entry.id   AF-A0A151LE21-F1
#
_cell.length_a   1.000
_cell.length_b   1.000
_cell.length_c   1.000
_cell.angle_alpha   90.00
_cell.angle_beta   90.00
_cell.angle_gamma   90.00
#
_symmetry.space_group_name_H-M   'P 1'
#
loop_
_entity.id
_entity.type
_entity.pdbx_description
1 polymer ?
#
loop_
_entity_poly.entity_id
_entity_poly.type
_entity_poly.pdbx_seq_one_letter_code
_entity_poly.pdbx_strand_id
1 'polypeptide(L)'
;KNIIKHSRKVYNLNLYNCDLIDDWDLNHEYIDEEGKLIKLSGYVFQNIVSTDSMPTVNITDWKLKGSCSYDNYICGALNYMNNIYSKGDRVIFDGKIYEATTEVYETPKSMENLWIEKTNDCYDF
;
A
#
# COMPACT_ATOMS: atom_id res chain seq x y z
N LYS A 1 -9.87 2.91 19.42
CA LYS A 1 -8.61 2.17 19.75
C LYS A 1 -7.53 2.69 18.80
N ASN A 2 -6.40 3.18 19.29
CA ASN A 2 -5.39 3.90 18.50
C ASN A 2 -4.57 2.93 17.60
N ILE A 3 -5.09 2.57 16.42
CA ILE A 3 -4.47 1.64 15.45
C ILE A 3 -3.08 2.14 15.01
N ILE A 4 -2.89 3.47 14.97
CA ILE A 4 -1.66 4.15 14.55
C ILE A 4 -0.47 3.86 15.48
N LYS A 5 -0.70 3.52 16.76
CA LYS A 5 0.40 3.27 17.73
C LYS A 5 1.10 1.91 17.56
N HIS A 6 0.60 1.05 16.66
CA HIS A 6 1.13 -0.31 16.47
C HIS A 6 1.73 -0.54 15.08
N SER A 7 2.02 0.52 14.30
CA SER A 7 2.66 0.35 13.01
C SER A 7 4.18 0.27 13.10
N ARG A 8 4.79 -0.79 12.56
CA ARG A 8 6.24 -0.85 12.32
C ARG A 8 6.52 -0.34 10.90
N LYS A 9 7.60 0.42 10.71
CA LYS A 9 8.01 0.87 9.37
C LYS A 9 9.21 0.05 8.88
N VAL A 10 9.16 -0.45 7.64
CA VAL A 10 10.26 -1.14 6.96
C VAL A 10 10.46 -0.46 5.61
N TYR A 11 11.61 0.19 5.41
CA TYR A 11 11.78 1.20 4.34
C TYR A 11 10.66 2.25 4.40
N ASN A 12 9.88 2.42 3.33
CA ASN A 12 8.70 3.30 3.32
C ASN A 12 7.36 2.60 3.58
N LEU A 13 7.37 1.27 3.73
CA LEU A 13 6.17 0.49 4.00
C LEU A 13 5.76 0.58 5.48
N ASN A 14 4.50 0.96 5.73
CA ASN A 14 3.89 0.85 7.05
C ASN A 14 3.27 -0.55 7.22
N LEU A 15 3.60 -1.21 8.32
CA LEU A 15 3.07 -2.52 8.70
C LEU A 15 2.08 -2.35 9.83
N TYR A 16 0.80 -2.61 9.58
CA TYR A 16 -0.28 -2.43 10.55
C TYR A 16 -0.61 -3.74 11.27
N ASN A 17 -1.04 -3.64 12.53
CA ASN A 17 -1.76 -4.75 13.15
C ASN A 17 -3.19 -4.79 12.59
N CYS A 18 -3.41 -5.70 11.65
CA CYS A 18 -4.67 -5.85 10.94
C CYS A 18 -5.74 -6.65 11.71
N ASP A 19 -5.46 -7.16 12.91
CA ASP A 19 -6.50 -7.72 13.80
C ASP A 19 -7.53 -6.66 14.20
N LEU A 20 -7.15 -5.38 14.06
CA LEU A 20 -7.95 -4.20 14.38
C LEU A 20 -8.45 -3.46 13.13
N ILE A 21 -8.18 -4.00 11.92
CA ILE A 21 -8.59 -3.41 10.65
C ILE A 21 -9.59 -4.35 10.01
N ASP A 22 -10.78 -3.82 9.74
CA ASP A 22 -11.85 -4.53 9.06
C ASP A 22 -11.40 -4.91 7.65
N ASP A 23 -11.74 -6.13 7.24
CA ASP A 23 -11.72 -6.50 5.82
C ASP A 23 -12.67 -5.58 5.05
N TRP A 24 -12.36 -5.35 3.77
CA TRP A 24 -13.27 -4.68 2.85
C TRP A 24 -14.61 -5.41 2.82
N ASP A 25 -15.61 -4.83 3.49
CA ASP A 25 -17.00 -5.29 3.52
C ASP A 25 -17.89 -4.13 3.06
N LEU A 26 -18.69 -4.40 2.01
CA LEU A 26 -19.61 -3.44 1.38
C LEU A 26 -20.71 -2.93 2.33
N ASN A 27 -20.84 -3.51 3.52
CA ASN A 27 -21.98 -3.29 4.41
C ASN A 27 -21.64 -2.53 5.72
N HIS A 28 -20.36 -2.24 5.99
CA HIS A 28 -19.95 -1.69 7.29
C HIS A 28 -19.09 -0.41 7.16
N GLU A 29 -19.75 0.75 7.12
CA GLU A 29 -19.11 2.03 7.39
C GLU A 29 -18.78 2.17 8.88
N TYR A 30 -17.53 2.49 9.23
CA TYR A 30 -17.20 2.91 10.59
C TYR A 30 -16.13 4.00 10.56
N ILE A 31 -16.36 5.09 11.29
CA ILE A 31 -15.56 6.32 11.24
C ILE A 31 -14.75 6.46 12.54
N ASP A 32 -13.48 6.84 12.42
CA ASP A 32 -12.76 7.64 13.41
C ASP A 32 -11.76 8.54 12.66
N GLU A 33 -11.41 9.67 13.29
CA GLU A 33 -10.75 10.88 12.83
C GLU A 33 -9.59 10.63 11.82
N GLU A 34 -9.76 11.13 10.59
CA GLU A 34 -8.95 10.93 9.36
C GLU A 34 -9.13 9.58 8.61
N GLY A 35 -10.32 9.36 8.03
CA GLY A 35 -10.54 8.48 6.87
C GLY A 35 -10.25 6.99 7.09
N LYS A 36 -11.31 6.17 7.21
CA LYS A 36 -11.25 4.75 7.62
C LYS A 36 -10.22 3.95 6.81
N LEU A 37 -9.35 3.25 7.54
CA LEU A 37 -8.48 2.20 6.99
C LEU A 37 -9.25 0.90 6.84
N ILE A 38 -9.12 0.24 5.69
CA ILE A 38 -9.65 -1.09 5.45
C ILE A 38 -8.56 -1.98 4.87
N LYS A 39 -8.68 -3.29 5.03
CA LYS A 39 -7.76 -4.24 4.43
C LYS A 39 -8.41 -5.02 3.28
N LEU A 40 -7.63 -5.22 2.22
CA LEU A 40 -8.01 -6.05 1.08
C LEU A 40 -6.81 -6.93 0.73
N SER A 41 -6.96 -8.25 0.86
CA SER A 41 -5.89 -9.23 0.58
C SER A 41 -4.57 -8.94 1.32
N GLY A 42 -4.64 -8.43 2.55
CA GLY A 42 -3.46 -8.07 3.36
C GLY A 42 -2.94 -6.64 3.17
N TYR A 43 -3.47 -5.89 2.19
CA TYR A 43 -3.08 -4.50 1.91
C TYR A 43 -4.01 -3.55 2.64
N VAL A 44 -3.47 -2.47 3.20
CA VAL A 44 -4.22 -1.48 3.96
C VAL A 44 -4.42 -0.22 3.12
N PHE A 45 -5.69 0.16 2.94
CA PHE A 45 -6.11 1.31 2.15
C PHE A 45 -6.83 2.34 3.02
N GLN A 46 -6.68 3.62 2.68
CA GLN A 46 -7.44 4.73 3.25
C GLN A 46 -8.44 5.24 2.22
N ASN A 47 -9.72 5.34 2.58
CA ASN A 47 -10.73 5.97 1.73
C ASN A 47 -10.48 7.48 1.72
N ILE A 48 -10.22 8.06 0.54
CA ILE A 48 -9.92 9.49 0.41
C ILE A 48 -11.19 10.30 0.12
N VAL A 49 -12.14 9.70 -0.60
CA VAL A 49 -13.31 10.40 -1.17
C VAL A 49 -14.65 9.87 -0.66
N SER A 50 -14.63 8.96 0.31
CA SER A 50 -15.82 8.29 0.87
C SER A 50 -16.64 7.54 -0.19
N THR A 51 -15.98 6.75 -1.03
CA THR A 51 -16.63 5.88 -2.02
C THR A 51 -16.91 4.48 -1.46
N ASP A 52 -17.95 3.84 -1.99
CA ASP A 52 -18.26 2.42 -1.76
C ASP A 52 -17.60 1.50 -2.82
N SER A 53 -16.84 2.07 -3.75
CA SER A 53 -16.14 1.31 -4.78
C SER A 53 -14.94 0.58 -4.19
N MET A 54 -14.66 -0.63 -4.68
CA MET A 54 -13.51 -1.43 -4.23
C MET A 54 -12.19 -0.66 -4.45
N PRO A 55 -11.19 -0.76 -3.54
CA PRO A 55 -9.95 0.03 -3.54
C PRO A 55 -9.14 0.11 -4.83
N THR A 56 -9.27 -0.88 -5.70
CA THR A 56 -8.48 -0.98 -6.93
C THR A 56 -9.27 -0.63 -8.20
N VAL A 57 -10.56 -0.28 -8.07
CA VAL A 57 -11.44 0.07 -9.20
C VAL A 57 -11.08 1.46 -9.72
N ASN A 58 -10.88 2.43 -8.82
CA ASN A 58 -10.50 3.78 -9.17
C ASN A 58 -9.31 4.25 -8.32
N ILE A 59 -8.21 4.60 -8.99
CA ILE A 59 -6.91 4.86 -8.36
C ILE A 59 -6.91 6.08 -7.42
N THR A 60 -7.84 7.01 -7.62
CA THR A 60 -7.93 8.25 -6.85
C THR A 60 -8.75 8.11 -5.59
N ASP A 61 -9.57 7.08 -5.51
CA ASP A 61 -10.57 6.96 -4.47
C ASP A 61 -9.96 6.45 -3.16
N TRP A 62 -8.88 5.68 -3.28
CA TRP A 62 -8.24 4.98 -2.18
C TRP A 62 -6.74 5.15 -2.21
N LYS A 63 -6.14 5.52 -1.07
CA LYS A 63 -4.69 5.58 -0.91
C LYS A 63 -4.17 4.30 -0.30
N LEU A 64 -3.21 3.63 -0.94
CA LEU A 64 -2.46 2.56 -0.30
C LEU A 64 -1.62 3.14 0.85
N LYS A 65 -1.79 2.62 2.07
CA LYS A 65 -1.07 3.08 3.27
C LYS A 65 -0.02 2.09 3.73
N GLY A 66 -0.18 0.82 3.38
CA GLY A 66 0.78 -0.23 3.67
C GLY A 66 0.18 -1.62 3.66
N SER A 67 0.65 -2.48 4.55
CA SER A 67 0.27 -3.90 4.62
C SER A 67 0.03 -4.34 6.05
N CYS A 68 -0.64 -5.46 6.23
CA CYS A 68 -0.68 -6.18 7.48
C CYS A 68 0.72 -6.68 7.85
N SER A 69 1.04 -6.64 9.14
CA SER A 69 2.37 -6.97 9.67
C SER A 69 2.77 -8.43 9.53
N TYR A 70 1.79 -9.31 9.35
CA TYR A 70 1.95 -10.76 9.19
C TYR A 70 1.99 -11.21 7.72
N ASP A 71 1.89 -10.28 6.76
CA ASP A 71 1.81 -10.59 5.33
C ASP A 71 3.14 -10.47 4.55
N ASN A 72 3.13 -11.07 3.37
CA ASN A 72 4.28 -11.30 2.48
C ASN A 72 4.75 -10.02 1.76
N TYR A 73 5.51 -9.17 2.45
CA TYR A 73 6.35 -8.14 1.81
C TYR A 73 7.78 -8.63 1.64
N ILE A 74 8.48 -8.14 0.61
CA ILE A 74 9.90 -8.44 0.39
C ILE A 74 10.65 -7.11 0.39
N CYS A 75 11.58 -6.91 1.33
CA CYS A 75 12.43 -5.72 1.36
C CYS A 75 11.62 -4.39 1.34
N GLY A 76 10.53 -4.36 2.10
CA GLY A 76 9.60 -3.22 2.15
C GLY A 76 8.77 -3.01 0.88
N ALA A 77 8.81 -3.93 -0.08
CA ALA A 77 8.00 -3.91 -1.30
C ALA A 77 6.78 -4.82 -1.17
N LEU A 78 5.64 -4.37 -1.70
CA LEU A 78 4.42 -5.15 -1.83
C LEU A 78 4.14 -5.47 -3.30
N ASN A 79 3.32 -6.48 -3.63
CA ASN A 79 2.94 -6.68 -5.03
C ASN A 79 2.20 -5.44 -5.55
N TYR A 80 2.50 -5.07 -6.79
CA TYR A 80 1.85 -3.94 -7.44
C TYR A 80 0.33 -4.13 -7.46
N MET A 81 -0.36 -3.07 -7.05
CA MET A 81 -1.80 -2.88 -7.23
C MET A 81 -2.06 -1.60 -8.01
N ASN A 82 -3.22 -1.52 -8.67
CA ASN A 82 -3.65 -0.31 -9.35
C ASN A 82 -3.97 0.79 -8.32
N ASN A 83 -2.98 1.62 -7.97
CA ASN A 83 -3.06 2.67 -6.93
C ASN A 83 -2.01 3.77 -7.18
N ILE A 84 -2.06 4.84 -6.38
CA ILE A 84 -1.06 5.92 -6.36
C ILE A 84 0.01 5.60 -5.32
N TYR A 85 1.26 5.62 -5.75
CA TYR A 85 2.44 5.38 -4.92
C TYR A 85 3.16 6.70 -4.66
N SER A 86 3.54 6.92 -3.40
CA SER A 86 4.32 8.08 -3.00
C SER A 86 5.81 7.84 -3.27
N LYS A 87 6.58 8.92 -3.34
CA LYS A 87 8.05 8.84 -3.47
C LYS A 87 8.65 7.92 -2.40
N GLY A 88 9.46 6.97 -2.85
CA GLY A 88 10.16 5.97 -2.04
C GLY A 88 9.33 4.72 -1.72
N ASP A 89 8.06 4.67 -2.09
CA ASP A 89 7.27 3.45 -2.00
C ASP A 89 7.85 2.39 -2.95
N ARG A 90 7.82 1.13 -2.49
CA ARG A 90 8.38 0.01 -3.24
C ARG A 90 7.29 -0.98 -3.65
N VAL A 91 7.40 -1.47 -4.87
CA VAL A 91 6.48 -2.48 -5.42
C VAL A 91 7.24 -3.65 -6.04
N ILE A 92 6.66 -4.84 -5.96
CA ILE A 92 7.06 -6.03 -6.70
C ILE A 92 6.23 -6.04 -7.99
N PHE A 93 6.89 -5.94 -9.13
CA PHE A 93 6.27 -5.95 -10.45
C PHE A 93 7.12 -6.81 -11.39
N ASP A 94 6.50 -7.75 -12.11
CA ASP A 94 7.18 -8.73 -12.97
C ASP A 94 8.39 -9.42 -12.30
N GLY A 95 8.25 -9.75 -11.00
CA GLY A 95 9.27 -10.45 -10.21
C GLY A 95 10.46 -9.59 -9.78
N LYS A 96 10.46 -8.29 -10.06
CA LYS A 96 11.48 -7.32 -9.66
C LYS A 96 10.95 -6.31 -8.67
N ILE A 97 11.83 -5.68 -7.90
CA ILE A 97 11.47 -4.64 -6.95
C ILE A 97 11.78 -3.28 -7.57
N TYR A 98 10.80 -2.37 -7.53
CA TYR A 98 10.94 -1.00 -8.02
C TYR A 98 10.58 -0.02 -6.92
N GLU A 99 11.29 1.11 -6.87
CA GLU A 99 11.04 2.22 -5.95
C GLU A 99 10.58 3.45 -6.75
N ALA A 100 9.47 4.05 -6.33
CA ALA A 100 8.94 5.26 -6.96
C ALA A 100 9.84 6.47 -6.66
N THR A 101 10.21 7.25 -7.67
CA THR A 101 11.08 8.44 -7.49
C THR A 101 10.29 9.71 -7.16
N THR A 102 8.99 9.67 -7.41
CA THR A 102 7.98 10.72 -7.23
C THR A 102 6.63 10.07 -6.95
N GLU A 103 5.57 10.87 -6.78
CA GLU A 103 4.20 10.34 -6.86
C GLU A 103 3.91 9.80 -8.26
N VAL A 104 3.45 8.54 -8.36
CA VAL A 104 3.21 7.84 -9.62
C VAL A 104 2.01 6.90 -9.50
N TYR A 105 1.24 6.76 -10.58
CA TYR A 105 0.07 5.88 -10.66
C TYR A 105 0.23 4.76 -11.71
N GLU A 106 1.17 4.90 -12.64
CA GLU A 106 1.41 3.88 -13.66
C GLU A 106 2.46 2.85 -13.24
N THR A 107 2.46 1.70 -13.93
CA THR A 107 3.38 0.60 -13.67
C THR A 107 4.84 0.97 -13.97
N PRO A 108 5.82 0.27 -13.36
CA PRO A 108 7.23 0.39 -13.72
C PRO A 108 7.53 0.23 -15.21
N LYS A 109 6.74 -0.60 -15.92
CA LYS A 109 6.89 -0.82 -17.36
C LYS A 109 6.38 0.33 -18.22
N SER A 110 5.36 1.07 -17.76
CA SER A 110 4.78 2.17 -18.53
C SER A 110 5.54 3.49 -18.36
N MET A 111 6.10 3.72 -17.16
CA MET A 111 6.81 4.96 -16.81
C MET A 111 8.19 4.66 -16.19
N GLU A 112 9.06 3.99 -16.94
CA GLU A 112 10.37 3.54 -16.46
C GLU A 112 11.21 4.65 -15.82
N ASN A 113 11.09 5.91 -16.26
CA ASN A 113 11.81 7.05 -15.70
C ASN A 113 11.33 7.48 -14.31
N LEU A 114 10.14 7.05 -13.88
CA LEU A 114 9.56 7.36 -12.56
C LEU A 114 9.79 6.23 -11.54
N TRP A 115 10.40 5.13 -11.96
CA TRP A 115 10.68 3.96 -11.14
C TRP A 115 12.18 3.61 -11.22
N ILE A 116 12.79 3.27 -10.09
CA ILE A 116 14.16 2.76 -10.04
C ILE A 116 14.12 1.29 -9.63
N GLU A 117 14.74 0.41 -10.42
CA GLU A 117 14.87 -1.00 -10.03
C GLU A 117 15.81 -1.11 -8.80
N LYS A 118 15.33 -1.80 -7.77
CA LYS A 118 15.95 -1.96 -6.45
C LYS A 118 16.09 -3.42 -6.03
N THR A 119 15.92 -4.36 -6.97
CA THR A 119 15.99 -5.80 -6.69
C THR A 119 17.28 -6.20 -5.98
N ASN A 120 18.44 -5.65 -6.39
CA ASN A 120 19.74 -6.00 -5.81
C ASN A 120 19.93 -5.45 -4.38
N ASP A 121 19.39 -4.26 -4.07
CA ASP A 121 19.43 -3.66 -2.73
C ASP A 121 18.75 -4.54 -1.65
N CYS A 122 18.01 -5.56 -2.06
CA CYS A 122 17.23 -6.44 -1.20
C CYS A 122 17.89 -7.79 -0.93
N TYR A 123 18.94 -8.14 -1.68
CA TYR A 123 19.69 -9.39 -1.54
C TYR A 123 21.14 -9.18 -1.08
N ASP A 124 21.59 -7.93 -0.93
CA ASP A 124 22.86 -7.59 -0.27
C ASP A 124 22.66 -7.49 1.26
N PHE A 125 22.68 -8.63 1.95
CA PHE A 125 22.81 -8.74 3.41
C PHE A 125 23.85 -9.81 3.79
#